data_AF-A0A183KMH2-F1
#
_entry.id   AF-A0A183KMH2-F1
#
_cell.length_a   1.000
_cell.length_b   1.000
_cell.length_c   1.000
_cell.angle_alpha   90.00
_cell.angle_beta   90.00
_cell.angle_gamma   90.00
#
_symmetry.space_group_name_H-M   'P 1'
#
loop_
_entity.id
_entity.type
_entity.pdbx_description
1 polymer ?
#
loop_
_entity_poly.entity_id
_entity_poly.type
_entity_poly.pdbx_seq_one_letter_code
_entity_poly.pdbx_strand_id
1 'polypeptide(L)'
;MPDSNVANGVVLSDKPDKFIDKIDPEDPEYQKSLMRPACIKEDVNLMIQRQRVSGILKSDAFRRELEEVIRSQCPSGDYPGMSTSLLSLQHISDLFNSAPSGKPLGGGGFARGRSTFFLAWHRNGVIPINDLRGGDATVYSRRERSLRCKLASVYRLIDLFGWNSSIYNHVTVCVSRNHEHYLVNPFGLLYHEITASSLIKVDSKGQILDPGSTILGVNQVTWALHSAVHSARADIRCIIHLDTPSTVAVRTVF
;
A
#
# COMPACT_ATOMS: atom_id res chain seq x y z
N MET A 1 -75.44 -8.19 28.42
CA MET A 1 -74.95 -9.16 29.41
C MET A 1 -75.95 -10.30 29.49
N PRO A 2 -75.57 -11.57 29.58
CA PRO A 2 -74.22 -12.17 29.79
C PRO A 2 -73.84 -13.13 28.62
N ASP A 3 -72.71 -13.85 28.51
CA ASP A 3 -71.36 -13.76 29.07
C ASP A 3 -70.38 -14.56 28.17
N SER A 4 -69.14 -14.09 28.15
CA SER A 4 -67.83 -14.69 27.81
C SER A 4 -67.69 -16.14 27.29
N ASN A 5 -66.84 -16.33 26.26
CA ASN A 5 -65.65 -17.17 26.41
C ASN A 5 -64.55 -16.91 25.34
N VAL A 6 -63.31 -16.89 25.84
CA VAL A 6 -62.03 -16.63 25.18
C VAL A 6 -61.47 -17.92 24.57
N ALA A 7 -60.83 -17.86 23.39
CA ALA A 7 -59.71 -18.75 23.07
C ALA A 7 -58.81 -18.15 21.97
N ASN A 8 -57.55 -17.97 22.36
CA ASN A 8 -56.44 -17.43 21.58
C ASN A 8 -56.13 -18.24 20.31
N GLY A 9 -55.88 -17.54 19.22
CA GLY A 9 -55.25 -18.07 18.01
C GLY A 9 -54.17 -17.11 17.52
N VAL A 10 -53.03 -17.10 18.21
CA VAL A 10 -51.80 -16.49 17.71
C VAL A 10 -51.37 -17.29 16.48
N VAL A 11 -51.38 -16.68 15.30
CA VAL A 11 -50.58 -17.15 14.17
C VAL A 11 -49.50 -16.10 13.93
N LEU A 12 -48.31 -16.40 14.44
CA LEU A 12 -47.07 -15.76 14.08
C LEU A 12 -46.83 -15.99 12.58
N SER A 13 -46.76 -14.90 11.82
CA SER A 13 -46.23 -14.90 10.46
C SER A 13 -45.05 -13.92 10.43
N ASP A 14 -43.95 -14.34 11.06
CA ASP A 14 -42.62 -13.80 10.79
C ASP A 14 -42.27 -14.14 9.33
N LYS A 15 -42.49 -13.19 8.42
CA LYS A 15 -41.79 -13.15 7.14
C LYS A 15 -40.91 -11.91 7.17
N PRO A 16 -39.61 -12.02 6.83
CA PRO A 16 -38.76 -10.85 6.74
C PRO A 16 -39.32 -9.97 5.62
N ASP A 17 -39.85 -8.79 6.00
CA ASP A 17 -40.33 -7.78 5.06
C ASP A 17 -39.28 -7.62 3.96
N LYS A 18 -39.64 -8.04 2.74
CA LYS A 18 -38.73 -7.92 1.62
C LYS A 18 -38.55 -6.43 1.38
N PHE A 19 -37.32 -5.99 1.13
CA PHE A 19 -36.94 -4.59 0.90
C PHE A 19 -37.84 -3.87 -0.14
N ILE A 20 -38.48 -4.65 -1.00
CA ILE A 20 -39.39 -4.27 -2.07
C ILE A 20 -40.73 -3.70 -1.55
N ASP A 21 -41.18 -4.10 -0.35
CA ASP A 21 -42.49 -3.72 0.21
C ASP A 21 -42.48 -2.32 0.89
N LYS A 22 -41.31 -1.68 0.98
CA LYS A 22 -41.13 -0.34 1.59
C LYS A 22 -40.89 0.78 0.57
N ILE A 23 -40.87 0.46 -0.71
CA ILE A 23 -40.63 1.45 -1.77
C ILE A 23 -42.00 1.84 -2.31
N ASP A 24 -42.45 3.04 -1.98
CA ASP A 24 -43.62 3.64 -2.62
C ASP A 24 -43.22 4.11 -4.03
N PRO A 25 -43.72 3.46 -5.10
CA PRO A 25 -43.38 3.85 -6.47
C PRO A 25 -43.92 5.23 -6.85
N GLU A 26 -44.87 5.77 -6.08
CA GLU A 26 -45.44 7.10 -6.26
C GLU A 26 -44.77 8.18 -5.39
N ASP A 27 -43.74 7.83 -4.59
CA ASP A 27 -42.99 8.83 -3.83
C ASP A 27 -42.24 9.77 -4.80
N PRO A 28 -42.54 11.09 -4.78
CA PRO A 28 -41.89 12.06 -5.66
C PRO A 28 -40.37 12.14 -5.43
N GLU A 29 -39.85 11.78 -4.25
CA GLU A 29 -38.42 11.75 -3.98
C GLU A 29 -37.73 10.52 -4.61
N TYR A 30 -38.37 9.36 -4.53
CA TYR A 30 -37.95 8.13 -5.22
C TYR A 30 -37.95 8.30 -6.74
N GLN A 31 -39.01 8.86 -7.33
CA GLN A 31 -39.09 9.15 -8.77
C GLN A 31 -37.99 10.13 -9.22
N LYS A 32 -37.72 11.17 -8.42
CA LYS A 32 -36.63 12.14 -8.68
C LYS A 32 -35.24 11.49 -8.57
N SER A 33 -35.10 10.44 -7.76
CA SER A 33 -33.83 9.70 -7.61
C SER A 33 -33.52 8.79 -8.81
N LEU A 34 -34.54 8.28 -9.49
CA LEU A 34 -34.47 7.50 -10.73
C LEU A 34 -34.15 8.38 -11.94
N MET A 35 -34.74 9.58 -11.99
CA MET A 35 -34.56 10.54 -13.09
C MET A 35 -33.26 11.36 -12.99
N ARG A 36 -32.45 11.16 -11.95
CA ARG A 36 -31.21 11.93 -11.72
C ARG A 36 -30.04 11.36 -12.56
N PRO A 37 -29.38 12.16 -13.43
CA PRO A 37 -28.18 11.77 -14.14
C PRO A 37 -27.04 11.29 -13.20
N ALA A 38 -26.21 10.37 -13.68
CA ALA A 38 -25.17 9.70 -12.87
C ALA A 38 -24.20 10.69 -12.19
N CYS A 39 -23.74 11.72 -12.90
CA CYS A 39 -22.85 12.75 -12.37
C CYS A 39 -23.46 13.54 -11.21
N ILE A 40 -24.76 13.81 -11.24
CA ILE A 40 -25.47 14.55 -10.18
C ILE A 40 -25.72 13.63 -8.98
N LYS A 41 -25.98 12.33 -9.20
CA LYS A 41 -26.17 11.36 -8.13
C LYS A 41 -24.88 11.16 -7.32
N GLU A 42 -23.75 11.13 -8.01
CA GLU A 42 -22.43 11.07 -7.37
C GLU A 42 -22.12 12.35 -6.57
N ASP A 43 -22.42 13.52 -7.13
CA ASP A 43 -22.19 14.80 -6.46
C ASP A 43 -23.05 14.97 -5.19
N VAL A 44 -24.32 14.55 -5.23
CA VAL A 44 -25.20 14.54 -4.03
C VAL A 44 -24.67 13.57 -2.96
N ASN A 45 -24.17 12.40 -3.35
CA ASN A 45 -23.56 11.46 -2.40
C ASN A 45 -22.30 12.06 -1.76
N LEU A 46 -21.45 12.71 -2.56
CA LEU A 46 -20.26 13.40 -2.07
C LEU A 46 -20.62 14.58 -1.16
N MET A 47 -21.68 15.33 -1.46
CA MET A 47 -22.19 16.39 -0.59
C MET A 47 -22.66 15.85 0.76
N ILE A 48 -23.44 14.76 0.78
CA ILE A 48 -23.91 14.13 2.03
C ILE A 48 -22.73 13.59 2.84
N GLN A 49 -21.75 12.97 2.20
CA GLN A 49 -20.55 12.46 2.85
C GLN A 49 -19.72 13.60 3.47
N ARG A 50 -19.55 14.72 2.74
CA ARG A 50 -18.89 15.94 3.24
C ARG A 50 -19.65 16.56 4.42
N GLN A 51 -20.98 16.53 4.39
CA GLN A 51 -21.82 17.05 5.47
C GLN A 51 -21.69 16.21 6.75
N ARG A 52 -21.65 14.88 6.62
CA ARG A 52 -21.39 13.97 7.76
C ARG A 52 -20.00 14.19 8.36
N VAL A 53 -18.97 14.31 7.52
CA VAL A 53 -17.59 14.61 7.98
C VAL A 53 -17.52 15.96 8.66
N SER A 54 -18.18 16.99 8.11
CA SER A 54 -18.24 18.31 8.75
C SER A 54 -19.00 18.26 10.09
N GLY A 55 -20.01 17.41 10.24
CA GLY A 55 -20.73 17.24 11.50
C GLY A 55 -19.86 16.60 12.57
N ILE A 56 -19.06 15.59 12.21
CA ILE A 56 -18.14 14.91 13.11
C ILE A 56 -17.01 15.84 13.56
N LEU A 57 -16.40 16.60 12.63
CA LEU A 57 -15.31 17.53 12.95
C LEU A 57 -15.76 18.71 13.82
N LYS A 58 -17.04 19.09 13.77
CA LYS A 58 -17.63 20.14 14.62
C LYS A 58 -18.20 19.60 15.94
N SER A 59 -18.13 18.30 16.18
CA SER A 59 -18.66 17.68 17.41
C SER A 59 -17.73 17.96 18.60
N ASP A 60 -18.29 18.56 19.65
CA ASP A 60 -17.58 18.80 20.92
C ASP A 60 -17.22 17.50 21.65
N ALA A 61 -17.91 16.39 21.38
CA ALA A 61 -17.57 15.08 21.94
C ALA A 61 -16.32 14.52 21.27
N PHE A 62 -16.27 14.57 19.93
CA PHE A 62 -15.12 14.11 19.15
C PHE A 62 -13.87 14.95 19.42
N ARG A 63 -14.03 16.28 19.55
CA ARG A 63 -12.96 17.20 19.91
C ARG A 63 -12.36 16.87 21.28
N ARG A 64 -13.20 16.53 22.28
CA ARG A 64 -12.74 16.14 23.62
C ARG A 64 -11.99 14.81 23.63
N GLU A 65 -12.50 13.80 22.92
CA GLU A 65 -11.78 12.52 22.79
C GLU A 65 -10.42 12.70 22.12
N LEU A 66 -10.33 13.52 21.07
CA LEU A 66 -9.06 13.85 20.41
C LEU A 66 -8.08 14.56 21.35
N GLU A 67 -8.56 15.53 22.13
CA GLU A 67 -7.72 16.23 23.13
C GLU A 67 -7.23 15.28 24.23
N GLU A 68 -8.04 14.31 24.64
CA GLU A 68 -7.67 13.29 25.63
C GLU A 68 -6.62 12.31 25.08
N VAL A 69 -6.78 11.89 23.82
CA VAL A 69 -5.79 11.05 23.12
C VAL A 69 -4.46 11.81 22.92
N ILE A 70 -4.50 13.11 22.60
CA ILE A 70 -3.29 13.93 22.47
C ILE A 70 -2.59 14.09 23.83
N ARG A 71 -3.35 14.31 24.92
CA ARG A 71 -2.78 14.44 26.27
C ARG A 71 -2.17 13.14 26.77
N SER A 72 -2.81 12.00 26.53
CA SER A 72 -2.26 10.68 26.90
C SER A 72 -0.99 10.32 26.11
N GLN A 73 -0.79 10.90 24.93
CA GLN A 73 0.41 10.70 24.11
C GLN A 73 1.51 11.74 24.31
N CYS A 74 1.35 12.66 25.26
CA CYS A 74 2.40 13.58 25.67
C CYS A 74 2.92 13.19 27.06
N PRO A 75 3.74 12.12 27.19
CA PRO A 75 4.47 11.93 28.43
C PRO A 75 5.49 13.05 28.56
N SER A 76 5.45 13.68 29.74
CA SER A 76 6.43 14.62 30.26
C SER A 76 7.85 14.28 29.81
N GLY A 77 8.56 15.29 29.32
CA GLY A 77 9.77 15.15 28.52
C GLY A 77 10.82 14.18 29.07
N ASP A 78 11.43 13.42 28.14
CA ASP A 78 12.83 12.99 28.16
C ASP A 78 13.22 12.17 26.90
N TYR A 79 12.82 12.61 25.69
CA TYR A 79 13.36 12.04 24.44
C TYR A 79 13.72 13.14 23.44
N PRO A 80 15.00 13.52 23.32
CA PRO A 80 15.42 14.51 22.35
C PRO A 80 15.54 13.83 20.97
N GLY A 81 14.57 14.08 20.08
CA GLY A 81 14.80 13.90 18.64
C GLY A 81 13.71 13.23 17.80
N MET A 82 12.60 12.75 18.37
CA MET A 82 11.50 12.19 17.57
C MET A 82 10.28 13.12 17.65
N SER A 83 9.98 13.83 16.56
CA SER A 83 8.86 14.75 16.51
C SER A 83 7.54 14.00 16.77
N THR A 84 6.63 14.63 17.51
CA THR A 84 5.28 14.12 17.79
C THR A 84 4.51 13.72 16.52
N SER A 85 4.81 14.39 15.41
CA SER A 85 4.28 14.08 14.07
C SER A 85 4.71 12.73 13.51
N LEU A 86 5.88 12.21 13.86
CA LEU A 86 6.35 10.90 13.40
C LEU A 86 5.76 9.77 14.25
N LEU A 87 5.61 10.00 15.55
CA LEU A 87 4.92 9.05 16.44
C LEU A 87 3.44 8.95 16.11
N SER A 88 2.77 10.06 15.79
CA SER A 88 1.38 10.03 15.35
C SER A 88 1.22 9.29 14.02
N LEU A 89 2.11 9.51 13.04
CA LEU A 89 2.11 8.73 11.80
C LEU A 89 2.38 7.24 12.02
N GLN A 90 3.26 6.91 12.95
CA GLN A 90 3.56 5.53 13.30
C GLN A 90 2.37 4.87 14.01
N HIS A 91 1.70 5.56 14.93
CA HIS A 91 0.47 5.07 15.57
C HIS A 91 -0.70 4.96 14.60
N ILE A 92 -0.85 5.89 13.64
CA ILE A 92 -1.84 5.77 12.58
C ILE A 92 -1.56 4.50 11.77
N SER A 93 -0.30 4.27 11.38
CA SER A 93 0.11 3.04 10.70
C SER A 93 -0.21 1.78 11.53
N ASP A 94 0.04 1.80 12.83
CA ASP A 94 -0.18 0.64 13.71
C ASP A 94 -1.67 0.40 14.00
N LEU A 95 -2.48 1.46 14.05
CA LEU A 95 -3.95 1.41 14.19
C LEU A 95 -4.59 0.77 12.96
N PHE A 96 -4.16 1.18 11.76
CA PHE A 96 -4.59 0.54 10.52
C PHE A 96 -4.19 -0.94 10.47
N ASN A 97 -3.03 -1.30 11.01
CA ASN A 97 -2.54 -2.67 11.03
C ASN A 97 -3.24 -3.59 12.05
N SER A 98 -3.98 -3.05 13.04
CA SER A 98 -4.53 -3.81 14.17
C SER A 98 -6.06 -3.97 14.16
N ALA A 99 -6.78 -3.40 13.20
CA ALA A 99 -8.25 -3.55 13.10
C ALA A 99 -8.67 -4.99 12.72
N PRO A 100 -9.42 -5.72 13.57
CA PRO A 100 -9.88 -7.06 13.29
C PRO A 100 -11.33 -7.04 12.80
N SER A 101 -11.57 -7.01 11.49
CA SER A 101 -12.93 -7.27 10.98
C SER A 101 -12.94 -7.65 9.50
N GLY A 102 -13.36 -8.89 9.22
CA GLY A 102 -13.64 -9.42 7.89
C GLY A 102 -13.01 -10.80 7.67
N LYS A 103 -13.80 -11.88 7.81
CA LYS A 103 -13.41 -13.24 7.40
C LYS A 103 -13.18 -13.27 5.88
N PRO A 104 -12.21 -14.05 5.36
CA PRO A 104 -12.02 -14.19 3.92
C PRO A 104 -13.09 -15.13 3.34
N LEU A 105 -13.72 -14.70 2.25
CA LEU A 105 -14.45 -15.58 1.35
C LEU A 105 -13.46 -16.03 0.25
N GLY A 106 -13.19 -17.35 0.19
CA GLY A 106 -12.84 -18.10 -1.03
C GLY A 106 -11.52 -17.79 -1.76
N GLY A 107 -10.62 -18.79 -1.80
CA GLY A 107 -9.54 -18.86 -2.79
C GLY A 107 -8.30 -19.57 -2.24
N GLY A 108 -8.22 -20.89 -2.43
CA GLY A 108 -7.16 -21.74 -1.86
C GLY A 108 -5.80 -21.62 -2.55
N GLY A 109 -4.79 -22.13 -1.85
CA GLY A 109 -3.55 -22.62 -2.46
C GLY A 109 -2.25 -21.99 -1.94
N PHE A 110 -1.44 -22.83 -1.28
CA PHE A 110 0.02 -22.75 -1.15
C PHE A 110 0.65 -21.65 -0.27
N ALA A 111 0.66 -21.87 1.05
CA ALA A 111 1.70 -21.28 1.90
C ALA A 111 1.94 -22.12 3.17
N ARG A 112 2.60 -23.28 3.02
CA ARG A 112 3.28 -23.91 4.16
C ARG A 112 4.65 -23.26 4.31
N GLY A 113 4.75 -22.29 5.22
CA GLY A 113 6.03 -21.83 5.77
C GLY A 113 6.68 -20.62 5.10
N ARG A 114 6.03 -19.44 5.10
CA ARG A 114 6.72 -18.12 4.98
C ARG A 114 6.03 -17.14 5.91
N SER A 115 6.79 -16.19 6.47
CA SER A 115 6.36 -15.34 7.59
C SER A 115 4.98 -14.71 7.32
N THR A 116 4.11 -14.81 8.31
CA THR A 116 2.78 -14.20 8.35
C THR A 116 2.80 -12.66 8.19
N PHE A 117 3.99 -12.07 8.13
CA PHE A 117 4.20 -10.64 7.90
C PHE A 117 3.82 -10.23 6.47
N PHE A 118 4.19 -10.99 5.42
CA PHE A 118 3.94 -10.56 4.04
C PHE A 118 2.44 -10.37 3.75
N LEU A 119 1.58 -11.25 4.30
CA LEU A 119 0.12 -11.17 4.16
C LEU A 119 -0.53 -10.07 5.04
N ALA A 120 0.14 -9.62 6.11
CA ALA A 120 -0.40 -8.61 7.01
C ALA A 120 -0.32 -7.19 6.42
N TRP A 121 0.76 -6.85 5.70
CA TRP A 121 0.96 -5.52 5.12
C TRP A 121 0.09 -5.27 3.86
N HIS A 122 -0.35 -6.32 3.18
CA HIS A 122 -1.27 -6.20 2.04
C HIS A 122 -2.73 -5.92 2.45
N ARG A 123 -3.08 -5.92 3.75
CA ARG A 123 -4.47 -5.71 4.21
C ARG A 123 -4.95 -4.26 4.11
N ASN A 124 -4.06 -3.26 3.98
CA ASN A 124 -4.40 -1.84 3.86
C ASN A 124 -3.91 -1.17 2.56
N GLY A 125 -3.36 -1.93 1.60
CA GLY A 125 -3.02 -1.41 0.26
C GLY A 125 -1.80 -0.48 0.15
N VAL A 126 -1.03 -0.25 1.22
CA VAL A 126 0.18 0.58 1.17
C VAL A 126 1.43 -0.29 1.35
N ILE A 127 2.27 -0.36 0.32
CA ILE A 127 3.53 -1.11 0.36
C ILE A 127 4.64 -0.17 0.90
N PRO A 128 5.24 -0.47 2.07
CA PRO A 128 6.28 0.38 2.63
C PRO A 128 7.58 0.29 1.82
N ILE A 129 8.25 1.43 1.65
CA ILE A 129 9.58 1.48 0.98
C ILE A 129 10.64 0.79 1.84
N ASN A 130 10.64 1.08 3.14
CA ASN A 130 11.56 0.51 4.12
C ASN A 130 10.81 -0.50 5.00
N ASP A 131 10.79 -1.74 4.54
CA ASP A 131 10.22 -2.91 5.21
C ASP A 131 11.24 -3.69 6.04
N LEU A 132 12.52 -3.29 6.01
CA LEU A 132 13.59 -3.89 6.81
C LEU A 132 13.44 -3.49 8.29
N ARG A 133 12.70 -4.28 9.07
CA ARG A 133 12.49 -4.11 10.53
C ARG A 133 12.96 -5.36 11.30
N GLY A 134 13.32 -5.18 12.57
CA GLY A 134 13.65 -6.29 13.47
C GLY A 134 14.80 -7.18 12.98
N GLY A 135 14.60 -8.50 12.98
CA GLY A 135 15.60 -9.50 12.59
C GLY A 135 16.07 -9.39 11.14
N ASP A 136 15.23 -8.94 10.21
CA ASP A 136 15.63 -8.78 8.81
C ASP A 136 16.61 -7.61 8.62
N ALA A 137 16.60 -6.64 9.53
CA ALA A 137 17.53 -5.52 9.52
C ALA A 137 18.95 -5.90 9.94
N THR A 138 19.14 -7.04 10.63
CA THR A 138 20.47 -7.52 11.05
C THR A 138 21.16 -8.39 9.98
N VAL A 139 20.40 -8.88 8.99
CA VAL A 139 20.92 -9.68 7.87
C VAL A 139 21.84 -8.85 6.97
N TYR A 140 21.57 -7.55 6.85
CA TYR A 140 22.31 -6.64 5.98
C TYR A 140 23.24 -5.72 6.76
N SER A 141 24.41 -5.43 6.19
CA SER A 141 25.27 -4.36 6.73
C SER A 141 24.53 -3.02 6.74
N ARG A 142 24.87 -2.13 7.67
CA ARG A 142 24.28 -0.78 7.76
C ARG A 142 24.33 -0.02 6.43
N ARG A 143 25.43 -0.20 5.68
CA ARG A 143 25.62 0.42 4.35
C ARG A 143 24.69 -0.19 3.31
N GLU A 144 24.63 -1.51 3.21
CA GLU A 144 23.75 -2.21 2.26
C GLU A 144 22.29 -1.88 2.53
N ARG A 145 21.85 -1.87 3.81
CA ARG A 145 20.50 -1.47 4.20
C ARG A 145 20.16 -0.05 3.73
N SER A 146 21.07 0.90 3.93
CA SER A 146 20.86 2.28 3.47
C SER A 146 20.73 2.36 1.93
N LEU A 147 21.54 1.59 1.19
CA LEU A 147 21.46 1.54 -0.27
C LEU A 147 20.17 0.89 -0.76
N ARG A 148 19.72 -0.20 -0.12
CA ARG A 148 18.43 -0.85 -0.43
C ARG A 148 17.26 0.12 -0.25
N CYS A 149 17.22 0.84 0.88
CA CYS A 149 16.17 1.83 1.11
C CYS A 149 16.21 2.96 0.09
N LYS A 150 17.40 3.52 -0.20
CA LYS A 150 17.55 4.59 -1.20
C LYS A 150 17.16 4.15 -2.59
N LEU A 151 17.58 2.95 -3.00
CA LEU A 151 17.26 2.39 -4.30
C LEU A 151 15.76 2.14 -4.42
N ALA A 152 15.13 1.54 -3.40
CA ALA A 152 13.68 1.38 -3.36
C ALA A 152 12.95 2.74 -3.45
N SER A 153 13.44 3.78 -2.76
CA SER A 153 12.90 5.14 -2.89
C SER A 153 13.03 5.68 -4.32
N VAL A 154 14.14 5.43 -5.02
CA VAL A 154 14.31 5.86 -6.42
C VAL A 154 13.27 5.21 -7.33
N TYR A 155 13.00 3.91 -7.17
CA TYR A 155 11.91 3.25 -7.93
C TYR A 155 10.56 3.92 -7.68
N ARG A 156 10.24 4.25 -6.43
CA ARG A 156 9.00 4.97 -6.09
C ARG A 156 8.94 6.37 -6.68
N LEU A 157 10.07 7.08 -6.72
CA LEU A 157 10.13 8.41 -7.35
C LEU A 157 9.92 8.30 -8.86
N ILE A 158 10.54 7.33 -9.53
CA ILE A 158 10.36 7.11 -10.97
C ILE A 158 8.89 6.82 -11.28
N ASP A 159 8.23 5.98 -10.47
CA ASP A 159 6.80 5.69 -10.60
C ASP A 159 5.93 6.93 -10.34
N LEU A 160 6.23 7.70 -9.28
CA LEU A 160 5.52 8.93 -8.93
C LEU A 160 5.59 9.98 -10.05
N PHE A 161 6.73 10.10 -10.74
CA PHE A 161 6.89 11.02 -11.87
C PHE A 161 6.38 10.45 -13.21
N GLY A 162 5.86 9.20 -13.23
CA GLY A 162 5.39 8.56 -14.46
C GLY A 162 6.49 8.32 -15.49
N TRP A 163 7.74 8.15 -15.04
CA TRP A 163 8.90 7.90 -15.91
C TRP A 163 9.11 6.41 -16.20
N ASN A 164 8.25 5.54 -15.66
CA ASN A 164 8.19 4.13 -16.01
C ASN A 164 7.13 3.89 -17.11
N SER A 165 7.51 3.14 -18.13
CA SER A 165 6.63 2.73 -19.22
C SER A 165 6.29 1.23 -19.16
N SER A 166 7.09 0.43 -18.44
CA SER A 166 6.93 -1.02 -18.30
C SER A 166 7.81 -1.59 -17.18
N ILE A 167 7.87 -2.92 -17.06
CA ILE A 167 8.71 -3.70 -16.13
C ILE A 167 10.17 -3.88 -16.60
N TYR A 168 10.51 -3.39 -17.79
CA TYR A 168 11.83 -3.58 -18.43
C TYR A 168 12.88 -2.53 -18.01
N ASN A 169 12.43 -1.40 -17.45
CA ASN A 169 13.33 -0.39 -16.93
C ASN A 169 14.06 -0.94 -15.69
N HIS A 170 15.27 -0.46 -15.43
CA HIS A 170 16.12 -1.00 -14.39
C HIS A 170 17.05 0.07 -13.80
N VAL A 171 17.28 -0.05 -12.49
CA VAL A 171 18.21 0.79 -11.75
C VAL A 171 19.15 -0.12 -10.98
N THR A 172 20.45 0.06 -11.11
CA THR A 172 21.44 -0.75 -10.39
C THR A 172 22.31 0.11 -9.51
N VAL A 173 22.67 -0.42 -8.35
CA VAL A 173 23.57 0.24 -7.41
C VAL A 173 24.68 -0.71 -6.98
N CYS A 174 25.93 -0.27 -7.09
CA CYS A 174 27.09 -0.99 -6.57
C CYS A 174 27.15 -0.87 -5.04
N VAL A 175 27.09 -2.02 -4.35
CA VAL A 175 27.16 -2.12 -2.89
C VAL A 175 28.61 -2.10 -2.41
N SER A 176 29.45 -2.91 -3.05
CA SER A 176 30.86 -3.05 -2.72
C SER A 176 31.68 -3.12 -3.99
N ARG A 177 32.65 -2.21 -4.13
CA ARG A 177 33.57 -2.16 -5.29
C ARG A 177 34.51 -3.37 -5.31
N ASN A 178 34.96 -3.82 -4.13
CA ASN A 178 35.95 -4.89 -4.04
C ASN A 178 35.39 -6.25 -4.42
N HIS A 179 34.08 -6.45 -4.27
CA HIS A 179 33.42 -7.72 -4.55
C HIS A 179 32.52 -7.66 -5.78
N GLU A 180 32.43 -6.50 -6.45
CA GLU A 180 31.55 -6.29 -7.60
C GLU A 180 30.11 -6.77 -7.33
N HIS A 181 29.58 -6.38 -6.16
CA HIS A 181 28.21 -6.73 -5.77
C HIS A 181 27.27 -5.57 -6.10
N TYR A 182 26.13 -5.90 -6.69
CA TYR A 182 25.16 -4.92 -7.16
C TYR A 182 23.76 -5.25 -6.67
N LEU A 183 22.97 -4.21 -6.39
CA LEU A 183 21.54 -4.32 -6.14
C LEU A 183 20.77 -4.00 -7.41
N VAL A 184 19.75 -4.80 -7.70
CA VAL A 184 18.86 -4.65 -8.86
C VAL A 184 17.43 -5.00 -8.48
N ASN A 185 16.45 -4.46 -9.22
CA ASN A 185 15.07 -4.89 -9.04
C ASN A 185 14.86 -6.34 -9.50
N PRO A 186 13.98 -7.08 -8.81
CA PRO A 186 13.44 -8.32 -9.34
C PRO A 186 12.67 -8.08 -10.65
N PHE A 187 12.86 -9.00 -11.58
CA PHE A 187 12.13 -9.00 -12.84
C PHE A 187 10.69 -9.47 -12.61
N GLY A 188 9.73 -8.65 -13.02
CA GLY A 188 8.29 -8.93 -12.90
C GLY A 188 7.55 -8.06 -11.88
N LEU A 189 8.26 -7.31 -11.01
CA LEU A 189 7.61 -6.33 -10.13
C LEU A 189 7.48 -4.96 -10.81
N LEU A 190 6.36 -4.29 -10.55
CA LEU A 190 6.18 -2.88 -10.86
C LEU A 190 6.94 -2.00 -9.87
N TYR A 191 7.22 -0.76 -10.26
CA TYR A 191 8.08 0.13 -9.48
C TYR A 191 7.45 0.54 -8.14
N HIS A 192 6.12 0.64 -8.08
CA HIS A 192 5.36 0.80 -6.84
C HIS A 192 5.21 -0.48 -6.02
N GLU A 193 5.83 -1.59 -6.41
CA GLU A 193 5.86 -2.81 -5.59
C GLU A 193 7.25 -3.04 -5.00
N ILE A 194 8.27 -2.32 -5.47
CA ILE A 194 9.63 -2.43 -4.98
C ILE A 194 9.72 -1.94 -3.52
N THR A 195 10.41 -2.73 -2.70
CA THR A 195 10.73 -2.45 -1.30
C THR A 195 12.21 -2.69 -1.05
N ALA A 196 12.74 -2.25 0.08
CA ALA A 196 14.13 -2.46 0.43
C ALA A 196 14.49 -3.96 0.56
N SER A 197 13.58 -4.79 1.07
CA SER A 197 13.79 -6.24 1.16
C SER A 197 13.65 -6.97 -0.17
N SER A 198 12.83 -6.49 -1.11
CA SER A 198 12.57 -7.19 -2.38
C SER A 198 13.69 -7.05 -3.41
N LEU A 199 14.64 -6.12 -3.19
CA LEU A 199 15.82 -5.96 -4.04
C LEU A 199 16.73 -7.19 -3.99
N ILE A 200 17.24 -7.57 -5.16
CA ILE A 200 18.13 -8.71 -5.35
C ILE A 200 19.56 -8.22 -5.38
N LYS A 201 20.47 -8.96 -4.73
CA LYS A 201 21.91 -8.76 -4.83
C LYS A 201 22.52 -9.76 -5.81
N VAL A 202 23.28 -9.25 -6.78
CA VAL A 202 23.96 -10.05 -7.80
C VAL A 202 25.46 -9.77 -7.84
N ASP A 203 26.22 -10.73 -8.37
CA ASP A 203 27.63 -10.58 -8.73
C ASP A 203 27.80 -9.92 -10.12
N SER A 204 29.06 -9.71 -10.56
CA SER A 204 29.35 -9.14 -11.87
C SER A 204 28.87 -9.98 -13.06
N LYS A 205 28.65 -11.29 -12.86
CA LYS A 205 28.11 -12.21 -13.88
C LYS A 205 26.58 -12.29 -13.87
N GLY A 206 25.91 -11.64 -12.92
CA GLY A 206 24.46 -11.68 -12.76
C GLY A 206 23.93 -12.88 -12.00
N GLN A 207 24.81 -13.62 -11.31
CA GLN A 207 24.40 -14.68 -10.40
C GLN A 207 23.82 -14.08 -9.12
N ILE A 208 22.71 -14.63 -8.66
CA ILE A 208 22.01 -14.16 -7.46
C ILE A 208 22.80 -14.61 -6.23
N LEU A 209 23.33 -13.64 -5.48
CA LEU A 209 24.01 -13.87 -4.21
C LEU A 209 23.04 -13.82 -3.03
N ASP A 210 22.04 -12.94 -3.13
CA ASP A 210 20.95 -12.86 -2.18
C ASP A 210 19.65 -12.46 -2.91
N PRO A 211 18.63 -13.33 -2.90
CA PRO A 211 17.35 -13.06 -3.55
C PRO A 211 16.50 -12.01 -2.81
N GLY A 212 16.89 -11.58 -1.59
CA GLY A 212 16.06 -10.74 -0.75
C GLY A 212 14.79 -11.48 -0.29
N SER A 213 13.67 -10.78 -0.21
CA SER A 213 12.39 -11.37 0.20
C SER A 213 11.61 -12.05 -0.93
N THR A 214 12.04 -11.87 -2.19
CA THR A 214 11.35 -12.35 -3.39
C THR A 214 11.90 -13.69 -3.90
N ILE A 215 11.10 -14.40 -4.70
CA ILE A 215 11.51 -15.60 -5.44
C ILE A 215 11.83 -15.29 -6.91
N LEU A 216 11.62 -14.04 -7.32
CA LEU A 216 11.82 -13.59 -8.68
C LEU A 216 13.31 -13.48 -9.00
N GLY A 217 13.63 -13.62 -10.28
CA GLY A 217 15.00 -13.54 -10.76
C GLY A 217 15.37 -12.13 -11.23
N VAL A 218 16.57 -12.04 -11.82
CA VAL A 218 17.06 -10.83 -12.49
C VAL A 218 16.92 -11.01 -14.00
N ASN A 219 16.54 -9.94 -14.70
CA ASN A 219 16.57 -9.94 -16.17
C ASN A 219 18.03 -9.90 -16.64
N GLN A 220 18.52 -11.04 -17.13
CA GLN A 220 19.93 -11.19 -17.52
C GLN A 220 20.32 -10.30 -18.71
N VAL A 221 19.43 -10.12 -19.69
CA VAL A 221 19.71 -9.30 -20.88
C VAL A 221 19.96 -7.86 -20.45
N THR A 222 19.05 -7.36 -19.63
CA THR A 222 19.09 -6.03 -19.06
C THR A 222 20.30 -5.83 -18.13
N TRP A 223 20.60 -6.83 -17.30
CA TRP A 223 21.77 -6.82 -16.43
C TRP A 223 23.09 -6.74 -17.20
N ALA A 224 23.22 -7.44 -18.32
CA ALA A 224 24.45 -7.47 -19.12
C ALA A 224 24.89 -6.08 -19.59
N LEU A 225 23.95 -5.16 -19.86
CA LEU A 225 24.27 -3.78 -20.21
C LEU A 225 24.83 -3.01 -19.00
N HIS A 226 24.19 -3.13 -17.85
CA HIS A 226 24.62 -2.46 -16.61
C HIS A 226 25.96 -3.00 -16.10
N SER A 227 26.21 -4.31 -16.23
CA SER A 227 27.48 -4.92 -15.84
C SER A 227 28.63 -4.45 -16.73
N ALA A 228 28.40 -4.27 -18.03
CA ALA A 228 29.38 -3.70 -18.95
C ALA A 228 29.75 -2.26 -18.57
N VAL A 229 28.77 -1.43 -18.22
CA VAL A 229 29.04 -0.04 -17.80
C VAL A 229 29.75 0.01 -16.45
N HIS A 230 29.31 -0.78 -15.46
CA HIS A 230 29.97 -0.83 -14.15
C HIS A 230 31.41 -1.36 -14.22
N SER A 231 31.68 -2.33 -15.09
CA SER A 231 33.03 -2.86 -15.30
C SER A 231 33.94 -1.88 -16.04
N ALA A 232 33.43 -1.15 -17.03
CA ALA A 232 34.18 -0.11 -17.73
C ALA A 232 34.44 1.12 -16.85
N ARG A 233 33.54 1.42 -15.92
CA ARG A 233 33.55 2.65 -15.10
C ARG A 233 33.33 2.34 -13.63
N ALA A 234 34.41 1.94 -12.97
CA ALA A 234 34.41 1.63 -11.53
C ALA A 234 34.10 2.83 -10.63
N ASP A 235 34.11 4.06 -11.14
CA ASP A 235 33.69 5.28 -10.45
C ASP A 235 32.16 5.44 -10.37
N ILE A 236 31.42 4.82 -11.29
CA ILE A 236 29.96 4.88 -11.34
C ILE A 236 29.36 3.92 -10.32
N ARG A 237 28.60 4.46 -9.36
CA ARG A 237 27.94 3.67 -8.30
C ARG A 237 26.48 3.35 -8.58
N CYS A 238 25.81 4.14 -9.40
CA CYS A 238 24.39 3.99 -9.69
C CYS A 238 24.16 4.23 -11.18
N ILE A 239 23.38 3.37 -11.81
CA ILE A 239 22.96 3.52 -13.20
C ILE A 239 21.44 3.46 -13.21
N ILE A 240 20.80 4.45 -13.83
CA ILE A 240 19.36 4.54 -13.99
C ILE A 240 19.08 4.48 -15.49
N HIS A 241 18.32 3.47 -15.92
CA HIS A 241 17.87 3.33 -17.30
C HIS A 241 16.36 3.57 -17.40
N LEU A 242 15.96 4.53 -18.23
CA LEU A 242 14.57 4.95 -18.40
C LEU A 242 14.21 5.00 -19.88
N ASP A 243 13.05 4.45 -20.20
CA ASP A 243 12.42 4.53 -21.52
C ASP A 243 11.14 5.39 -21.46
N THR A 244 11.31 6.70 -21.27
CA THR A 244 10.20 7.65 -21.36
C THR A 244 9.84 7.92 -22.82
N PRO A 245 8.58 8.30 -23.14
CA PRO A 245 8.21 8.63 -24.51
C PRO A 245 9.09 9.73 -25.13
N SER A 246 9.49 10.73 -24.33
CA SER A 246 10.39 11.79 -24.75
C SER A 246 11.79 11.28 -25.09
N THR A 247 12.36 10.37 -24.29
CA THR A 247 13.68 9.79 -24.56
C THR A 247 13.65 8.89 -25.79
N VAL A 248 12.57 8.13 -25.99
CA VAL A 248 12.39 7.30 -27.19
C VAL A 248 12.27 8.17 -28.44
N ALA A 249 11.48 9.25 -28.39
CA ALA A 249 11.33 10.17 -29.52
C ALA A 249 12.68 10.77 -29.96
N VAL A 250 13.49 11.26 -29.00
CA VAL A 250 14.83 11.78 -29.31
C VAL A 250 15.74 10.69 -29.88
N ARG A 251 15.71 9.47 -29.30
CA ARG A 251 16.51 8.33 -29.77
C ARG A 251 16.19 7.91 -31.21
N THR A 252 14.95 8.06 -31.67
CA THR A 252 14.56 7.68 -33.03
C THR A 252 14.87 8.72 -34.10
N VAL A 253 15.19 9.96 -33.70
CA VAL A 253 15.43 11.08 -34.63
C VAL A 253 16.91 11.19 -35.03
N PHE A 254 17.80 10.46 -34.35
CA PHE A 254 19.23 10.36 -34.65
C PHE A 254 19.63 8.93 -35.00
#